data_AF-A0A6J6BS14-F1
#
_entry.id   AF-A0A6J6BS14-F1
#
_cell.length_a   1.000
_cell.length_b   1.000
_cell.length_c   1.000
_cell.angle_alpha   90.00
_cell.angle_beta   90.00
_cell.angle_gamma   90.00
#
_symmetry.space_group_name_H-M   'P 1'
#
loop_
_entity.id
_entity.type
_entity.pdbx_description
1 polymer ?
#
loop_
_entity_poly.entity_id
_entity_poly.type
_entity_poly.pdbx_seq_one_letter_code
_entity_poly.pdbx_strand_id
1 'polypeptide(L)'
;MSLSVVEPAQMLQLLRATDHLPECCTPERSFEHCEWCQWALCTPEITQLIQIRDDLGELTHSGHGHTVAWVVASTQLLESHQALELSAIRVPSARVLAAQLLEEITDSLTPLRRQLSSAVAPDGEIAERCLHTAGVIASAAIQQPQYAELLEQLPIPTQQQLRRLAASLSSELQIAAMLPMVDHLHWQGLPALCSQPEWDRRPQPGGAASLRTRQLSGTNLNPGSLESLVVESMFNSVTEQLNEMSEQLHHAAPAVTVSRPLGSGRHSQRTRMMIYRIAKIDWHLSFVDTGLATCWNARIEGDHMVTDLPWQVALAIEACEPHGLVSACYQDAPQRTASQFVAQDEETSDSQLAT
;
A
#
# COMPACT_ATOMS: atom_id res chain seq x y z
N MET A 1 -7.58 23.51 -2.09
CA MET A 1 -6.81 22.54 -2.88
C MET A 1 -6.02 23.35 -3.89
N SER A 2 -4.70 23.22 -3.91
CA SER A 2 -3.91 23.60 -5.07
C SER A 2 -3.58 22.30 -5.79
N LEU A 3 -4.36 21.95 -6.83
CA LEU A 3 -3.74 21.27 -7.96
C LEU A 3 -2.48 22.10 -8.27
N SER A 4 -1.31 21.50 -8.48
CA SER A 4 -0.23 22.28 -9.07
C SER A 4 -0.81 22.88 -10.34
N VAL A 5 -0.93 24.21 -10.36
CA VAL A 5 -1.57 24.87 -11.49
C VAL A 5 -0.55 24.76 -12.59
N VAL A 6 -0.74 23.79 -13.48
CA VAL A 6 0.02 23.71 -14.72
C VAL A 6 -0.19 25.04 -15.42
N GLU A 7 0.90 25.76 -15.68
CA GLU A 7 0.79 27.07 -16.29
C GLU A 7 0.05 26.95 -17.62
N PRO A 8 -0.83 27.90 -17.99
CA PRO A 8 -1.63 27.80 -19.20
C PRO A 8 -0.79 27.48 -20.44
N ALA A 9 0.39 28.10 -20.59
CA ALA A 9 1.32 27.83 -21.68
C ALA A 9 1.83 26.38 -21.72
N GLN A 10 2.12 25.78 -20.56
CA GLN A 10 2.53 24.37 -20.47
C GLN A 10 1.37 23.44 -20.82
N MET A 11 0.16 23.76 -20.38
CA MET A 11 -1.01 22.93 -20.69
C MET A 11 -1.34 22.91 -22.18
N LEU A 12 -1.19 24.05 -22.87
CA LEU A 12 -1.31 24.13 -24.33
C LEU A 12 -0.29 23.21 -25.03
N GLN A 13 0.97 23.23 -24.58
CA GLN A 13 2.01 22.35 -25.12
C GLN A 13 1.70 20.87 -24.86
N LEU A 14 1.25 20.52 -23.65
CA LEU A 14 0.97 19.14 -23.26
C LEU A 14 -0.26 18.56 -23.96
N LEU A 15 -1.21 19.42 -24.35
CA LEU A 15 -2.33 19.08 -25.24
C LEU A 15 -1.97 19.15 -26.73
N ARG A 16 -0.75 19.55 -27.07
CA ARG A 16 -0.30 19.82 -28.46
C ARG A 16 -1.23 20.79 -29.20
N ALA A 17 -1.89 21.70 -28.47
CA ALA A 17 -2.70 22.74 -29.07
C ALA A 17 -1.77 23.82 -29.64
N THR A 18 -1.78 23.99 -30.97
CA THR A 18 -0.93 24.97 -31.68
C THR A 18 -1.69 26.20 -32.14
N ASP A 19 -3.02 26.12 -32.16
CA ASP A 19 -3.92 27.12 -32.73
C ASP A 19 -5.13 27.36 -31.83
N HIS A 20 -5.80 28.49 -32.07
CA HIS A 20 -7.06 28.80 -31.37
C HIS A 20 -8.09 27.70 -31.57
N LEU A 21 -8.86 27.45 -30.51
CA LEU A 21 -10.02 26.58 -30.61
C LEU A 21 -11.04 27.16 -31.61
N PRO A 22 -11.77 26.32 -32.37
CA PRO A 22 -12.73 26.76 -33.37
C PRO A 22 -13.79 27.75 -32.86
N GLU A 23 -14.13 27.67 -31.58
CA GLU A 23 -15.14 28.50 -30.91
C GLU A 23 -14.56 29.82 -30.36
N CYS A 24 -13.27 30.10 -30.56
CA CYS A 24 -12.62 31.32 -30.08
C CYS A 24 -13.10 32.56 -30.85
N CYS A 25 -13.60 33.56 -30.12
CA CYS A 25 -14.10 34.81 -30.71
C CYS A 25 -12.99 35.85 -31.01
N THR A 26 -11.73 35.59 -30.64
CA THR A 26 -10.61 36.54 -30.83
C THR A 26 -9.36 35.87 -31.40
N PRO A 27 -9.43 35.26 -32.59
CA PRO A 27 -8.31 34.51 -33.17
C PRO A 27 -7.14 35.41 -33.63
N GLU A 28 -7.36 36.73 -33.74
CA GLU A 28 -6.36 37.71 -34.18
C GLU A 28 -5.23 37.94 -33.15
N ARG A 29 -5.44 37.54 -31.88
CA ARG A 29 -4.40 37.61 -30.84
C ARG A 29 -3.49 36.39 -30.91
N SER A 30 -2.28 36.49 -30.36
CA SER A 30 -1.42 35.32 -30.20
C SER A 30 -2.13 34.26 -29.35
N PHE A 31 -2.13 33.02 -29.82
CA PHE A 31 -2.80 31.90 -29.17
C PHE A 31 -2.36 31.71 -27.72
N GLU A 32 -1.05 31.80 -27.46
CA GLU A 32 -0.44 31.69 -26.13
C GLU A 32 -0.99 32.69 -25.11
N HIS A 33 -1.53 33.83 -25.55
CA HIS A 33 -2.07 34.90 -24.71
C HIS A 33 -3.60 35.02 -24.82
N CYS A 34 -4.27 34.04 -25.41
CA CYS A 34 -5.70 34.04 -25.56
C CYS A 34 -6.39 33.55 -24.28
N GLU A 35 -6.86 34.48 -23.45
CA GLU A 35 -7.55 34.19 -22.20
C GLU A 35 -8.75 33.24 -22.37
N TRP A 36 -9.48 33.34 -23.48
CA TRP A 36 -10.64 32.49 -23.75
C TRP A 36 -10.22 31.03 -24.02
N CYS A 37 -9.22 30.81 -24.89
CA CYS A 37 -8.69 29.47 -25.15
C CYS A 37 -8.02 28.89 -23.91
N GLN A 38 -7.30 29.69 -23.14
CA GLN A 38 -6.73 29.28 -21.86
C GLN A 38 -7.85 28.85 -20.90
N TRP A 39 -8.89 29.65 -20.69
CA TRP A 39 -10.02 29.27 -19.85
C TRP A 39 -10.70 27.97 -20.31
N ALA A 40 -10.87 27.78 -21.62
CA ALA A 40 -11.48 26.58 -22.19
C ALA A 40 -10.66 25.31 -21.99
N LEU A 41 -9.32 25.43 -22.01
CA LEU A 41 -8.39 24.30 -21.91
C LEU A 41 -7.89 24.06 -20.47
N CYS A 42 -7.86 25.10 -19.63
CA CYS A 42 -7.43 25.01 -18.24
C CYS A 42 -8.53 24.49 -17.31
N THR A 43 -9.04 23.30 -17.58
CA THR A 43 -10.05 22.65 -16.75
C THR A 43 -9.41 21.68 -15.75
N PRO A 44 -10.08 21.40 -14.60
CA PRO A 44 -9.64 20.39 -13.66
C PRO A 44 -9.46 19.01 -14.31
N GLU A 45 -10.35 18.62 -15.21
CA GLU A 45 -10.34 17.31 -15.87
C GLU A 45 -9.13 17.17 -16.81
N ILE A 46 -8.82 18.21 -17.59
CA ILE A 46 -7.63 18.25 -18.44
C ILE A 46 -6.35 18.25 -17.59
N THR A 47 -6.34 19.01 -16.50
CA THR A 47 -5.20 19.05 -15.58
C THR A 47 -4.95 17.65 -14.99
N GLN A 48 -6.01 16.95 -14.57
CA GLN A 48 -5.92 15.61 -14.04
C GLN A 48 -5.45 14.59 -15.09
N LEU A 49 -5.91 14.69 -16.35
CA LEU A 49 -5.43 13.85 -17.45
C LEU A 49 -3.92 13.99 -17.66
N ILE A 50 -3.42 15.23 -17.68
CA ILE A 50 -1.99 15.52 -17.83
C ILE A 50 -1.21 14.92 -16.65
N GLN A 51 -1.66 15.13 -15.42
CA GLN A 51 -1.03 14.57 -14.23
C GLN A 51 -1.01 13.03 -14.25
N ILE A 52 -2.08 12.38 -14.68
CA ILE A 52 -2.13 10.91 -14.84
C ILE A 52 -1.13 10.45 -15.90
N ARG A 53 -0.99 11.15 -17.02
CA ARG A 53 -0.02 10.79 -18.06
C ARG A 53 1.41 10.87 -17.53
N ASP A 54 1.74 11.95 -16.83
CA ASP A 54 3.09 12.18 -16.31
C ASP A 54 3.43 11.13 -15.23
N ASP A 55 2.49 10.87 -14.30
CA ASP A 55 2.64 9.83 -13.27
C ASP A 55 2.70 8.41 -13.83
N LEU A 56 1.97 8.14 -14.92
CA LEU A 56 2.07 6.87 -15.64
C LEU A 56 3.50 6.66 -16.18
N GLY A 57 4.10 7.72 -16.72
CA GLY A 57 5.49 7.72 -17.14
C GLY A 57 6.43 7.36 -16.00
N GLU A 58 6.29 8.05 -14.85
CA GLU A 58 7.10 7.81 -13.65
C GLU A 58 6.93 6.38 -13.12
N LEU A 59 5.70 5.89 -12.94
CA LEU A 59 5.42 4.57 -12.37
C LEU A 59 5.83 3.41 -13.28
N THR A 60 5.75 3.59 -14.61
CA THR A 60 6.14 2.56 -15.58
C THR A 60 7.65 2.40 -15.69
N HIS A 61 8.39 3.51 -15.54
CA HIS A 61 9.84 3.57 -15.71
C HIS A 61 10.61 3.65 -14.39
N SER A 62 9.93 3.66 -13.24
CA SER A 62 10.59 3.72 -11.95
C SER A 62 11.47 2.49 -11.77
N GLY A 63 12.78 2.69 -11.59
CA GLY A 63 13.74 1.63 -11.25
C GLY A 63 13.64 1.17 -9.79
N HIS A 64 12.60 1.60 -9.09
CA HIS A 64 12.30 1.20 -7.73
C HIS A 64 11.55 -0.12 -7.78
N GLY A 65 12.06 -1.13 -7.07
CA GLY A 65 11.45 -2.47 -7.04
C GLY A 65 9.97 -2.39 -6.70
N HIS A 66 9.17 -3.30 -7.24
CA HIS A 66 7.73 -3.32 -7.01
C HIS A 66 7.45 -3.41 -5.50
N THR A 67 7.12 -2.28 -4.86
CA THR A 67 6.78 -2.20 -3.44
C THR A 67 5.27 -2.11 -3.25
N VAL A 68 4.77 -2.33 -2.03
CA VAL A 68 3.35 -2.14 -1.74
C VAL A 68 2.91 -0.71 -2.02
N ALA A 69 3.73 0.29 -1.69
CA ALA A 69 3.40 1.69 -1.99
C ALA A 69 3.23 1.90 -3.51
N TRP A 70 4.09 1.28 -4.34
CA TRP A 70 3.96 1.33 -5.80
C TRP A 70 2.66 0.65 -6.29
N VAL A 71 2.27 -0.49 -5.71
CA VAL A 71 0.99 -1.16 -6.03
C VAL A 71 -0.19 -0.26 -5.67
N VAL A 72 -0.20 0.33 -4.47
CA VAL A 72 -1.27 1.23 -4.02
C VAL A 72 -1.34 2.45 -4.94
N ALA A 73 -0.21 3.08 -5.27
CA ALA A 73 -0.16 4.25 -6.16
C ALA A 73 -0.63 3.92 -7.59
N SER A 74 -0.20 2.77 -8.13
CA SER A 74 -0.63 2.29 -9.45
C SER A 74 -2.13 2.00 -9.48
N THR A 75 -2.67 1.40 -8.43
CA THR A 75 -4.10 1.13 -8.28
C THR A 75 -4.89 2.44 -8.23
N GLN A 76 -4.46 3.40 -7.41
CA GLN A 76 -5.10 4.72 -7.30
C GLN A 76 -5.03 5.51 -8.62
N LEU A 77 -3.95 5.37 -9.41
CA LEU A 77 -3.83 5.99 -10.73
C LEU A 77 -4.86 5.39 -11.71
N LEU A 78 -4.96 4.05 -11.73
CA LEU A 78 -5.93 3.35 -12.59
C LEU A 78 -7.37 3.72 -12.24
N GLU A 79 -7.68 3.87 -10.95
CA GLU A 79 -8.99 4.32 -10.49
C GLU A 79 -9.27 5.77 -10.84
N SER A 80 -8.27 6.65 -10.69
CA SER A 80 -8.38 8.06 -11.08
C SER A 80 -8.62 8.19 -12.59
N HIS A 81 -7.98 7.35 -13.39
CA HIS A 81 -8.21 7.26 -14.83
C HIS A 81 -9.65 6.81 -15.15
N GLN A 82 -10.16 5.81 -14.46
CA GLN A 82 -11.53 5.30 -14.66
C GLN A 82 -12.62 6.29 -14.22
N ALA A 83 -12.34 7.11 -13.21
CA ALA A 83 -13.29 8.08 -12.64
C ALA A 83 -13.38 9.41 -13.42
N LEU A 84 -12.58 9.61 -14.47
CA LEU A 84 -12.56 10.85 -15.25
C LEU A 84 -13.85 11.05 -16.06
N GLU A 85 -14.53 12.19 -15.85
CA GLU A 85 -15.76 12.55 -16.55
C GLU A 85 -15.54 13.66 -17.59
N LEU A 86 -15.19 13.30 -18.83
CA LEU A 86 -14.97 14.28 -19.91
C LEU A 86 -16.22 15.13 -20.24
N SER A 87 -17.42 14.68 -19.86
CA SER A 87 -18.66 15.44 -19.99
C SER A 87 -18.65 16.74 -19.20
N ALA A 88 -17.84 16.86 -18.15
CA ALA A 88 -17.68 18.07 -17.36
C ALA A 88 -16.98 19.22 -18.13
N ILE A 89 -16.18 18.89 -19.15
CA ILE A 89 -15.51 19.87 -20.01
C ILE A 89 -16.55 20.55 -20.88
N ARG A 90 -16.74 21.87 -20.69
CA ARG A 90 -17.85 22.63 -21.32
C ARG A 90 -17.67 22.90 -22.81
N VAL A 91 -16.43 23.12 -23.25
CA VAL A 91 -16.12 23.51 -24.63
C VAL A 91 -15.95 22.25 -25.50
N PRO A 92 -16.72 22.08 -26.60
CA PRO A 92 -16.67 20.87 -27.41
C PRO A 92 -15.28 20.54 -27.98
N SER A 93 -14.59 21.51 -28.57
CA SER A 93 -13.23 21.29 -29.12
C SER A 93 -12.20 20.94 -28.05
N ALA A 94 -12.26 21.56 -26.87
CA ALA A 94 -11.42 21.20 -25.72
C ALA A 94 -11.69 19.76 -25.26
N ARG A 95 -12.97 19.33 -25.28
CA ARG A 95 -13.35 17.95 -24.97
C ARG A 95 -12.80 16.95 -25.99
N VAL A 96 -12.75 17.31 -27.28
CA VAL A 96 -12.14 16.47 -28.32
C VAL A 96 -10.65 16.28 -28.05
N LEU A 97 -9.92 17.36 -27.73
CA LEU A 97 -8.49 17.27 -27.38
C LEU A 97 -8.27 16.42 -26.12
N ALA A 98 -9.09 16.60 -25.10
CA ALA A 98 -9.04 15.79 -23.88
C ALA A 98 -9.33 14.31 -24.15
N ALA A 99 -10.27 14.01 -25.06
CA ALA A 99 -10.59 12.64 -25.46
C ALA A 99 -9.42 11.97 -26.19
N GLN A 100 -8.74 12.69 -27.08
CA GLN A 100 -7.53 12.21 -27.76
C GLN A 100 -6.43 11.88 -26.74
N LEU A 101 -6.19 12.77 -25.78
CA LEU A 101 -5.22 12.53 -24.70
C LEU A 101 -5.62 11.32 -23.83
N LEU A 102 -6.90 11.18 -23.49
CA LEU A 102 -7.40 10.02 -22.73
C LEU A 102 -7.16 8.71 -23.49
N GLU A 103 -7.36 8.70 -24.80
CA GLU A 103 -7.07 7.53 -25.66
C GLU A 103 -5.58 7.18 -25.65
N GLU A 104 -4.69 8.18 -25.84
CA GLU A 104 -3.23 7.99 -25.76
C GLU A 104 -2.79 7.41 -24.40
N ILE A 105 -3.36 7.94 -23.30
CA ILE A 105 -3.09 7.42 -21.94
C ILE A 105 -3.60 5.99 -21.82
N THR A 106 -4.81 5.69 -22.29
CA THR A 106 -5.43 4.37 -22.18
C THR A 106 -4.57 3.30 -22.86
N ASP A 107 -4.04 3.58 -24.04
CA ASP A 107 -3.12 2.69 -24.73
C ASP A 107 -1.83 2.48 -23.92
N SER A 108 -1.31 3.58 -23.37
CA SER A 108 -0.09 3.62 -22.56
C SER A 108 -0.22 2.99 -21.18
N LEU A 109 -1.43 2.69 -20.69
CA LEU A 109 -1.65 2.00 -19.41
C LEU A 109 -1.32 0.51 -19.48
N THR A 110 -1.27 -0.06 -20.69
CA THR A 110 -1.10 -1.51 -20.87
C THR A 110 0.19 -2.06 -20.23
N PRO A 111 1.37 -1.44 -20.40
CA PRO A 111 2.60 -1.88 -19.74
C PRO A 111 2.50 -1.84 -18.22
N LEU A 112 1.97 -0.75 -17.64
CA LEU A 112 1.79 -0.61 -16.19
C LEU A 112 0.87 -1.72 -15.65
N ARG A 113 -0.26 -2.00 -16.32
CA ARG A 113 -1.16 -3.08 -15.93
C ARG A 113 -0.47 -4.44 -15.94
N ARG A 114 0.37 -4.72 -16.95
CA ARG A 114 1.14 -5.98 -17.02
C ARG A 114 2.17 -6.08 -15.89
N GLN A 115 2.92 -5.02 -15.63
CA GLN A 115 3.87 -4.96 -14.51
C GLN A 115 3.14 -5.19 -13.18
N LEU A 116 2.00 -4.52 -12.98
CA LEU A 116 1.19 -4.63 -11.78
C LEU A 116 0.68 -6.06 -11.60
N SER A 117 0.08 -6.67 -12.63
CA SER A 117 -0.35 -8.07 -12.60
C SER A 117 0.79 -9.04 -12.31
N SER A 118 1.98 -8.80 -12.86
CA SER A 118 3.15 -9.64 -12.59
C SER A 118 3.65 -9.50 -11.16
N ALA A 119 3.67 -8.27 -10.62
CA ALA A 119 4.16 -8.00 -9.27
C ALA A 119 3.26 -8.61 -8.18
N VAL A 120 1.95 -8.69 -8.44
CA VAL A 120 0.93 -9.24 -7.51
C VAL A 120 0.50 -10.67 -7.84
N ALA A 121 1.21 -11.33 -8.77
CA ALA A 121 0.98 -12.73 -9.08
C ALA A 121 1.30 -13.63 -7.87
N PRO A 122 0.76 -14.87 -7.81
CA PRO A 122 1.29 -15.90 -6.92
C PRO A 122 2.80 -16.02 -7.16
N ASP A 123 3.60 -15.94 -6.10
CA ASP A 123 5.07 -15.88 -6.13
C ASP A 123 5.69 -14.59 -6.70
N GLY A 124 4.90 -13.52 -6.85
CA GLY A 124 5.39 -12.20 -7.22
C GLY A 124 6.16 -11.52 -6.07
N GLU A 125 7.02 -10.56 -6.43
CA GLU A 125 7.89 -9.84 -5.49
C GLU A 125 7.14 -9.17 -4.34
N ILE A 126 5.89 -8.73 -4.58
CA ILE A 126 5.05 -8.10 -3.55
C ILE A 126 4.59 -9.12 -2.52
N ALA A 127 4.16 -10.30 -2.97
CA ALA A 127 3.68 -11.36 -2.10
C ALA A 127 4.83 -11.84 -1.19
N GLU A 128 6.01 -12.08 -1.77
CA GLU A 128 7.22 -12.46 -1.03
C GLU A 128 7.61 -11.38 -0.01
N ARG A 129 7.66 -10.11 -0.42
CA ARG A 129 7.99 -9.00 0.48
C ARG A 129 6.99 -8.86 1.63
N CYS A 130 5.70 -8.97 1.34
CA CYS A 130 4.64 -8.94 2.35
C CYS A 130 4.75 -10.12 3.31
N LEU A 131 4.98 -11.34 2.81
CA LEU A 131 5.18 -12.53 3.63
C LEU A 131 6.40 -12.40 4.54
N HIS A 132 7.53 -11.94 4.00
CA HIS A 132 8.75 -11.72 4.77
C HIS A 132 8.50 -10.70 5.90
N THR A 133 8.01 -9.50 5.57
CA THR A 133 7.77 -8.44 6.57
C THR A 133 6.68 -8.81 7.58
N ALA A 134 5.61 -9.49 7.16
CA ALA A 134 4.58 -10.00 8.06
C ALA A 134 5.11 -11.12 8.95
N GLY A 135 5.93 -12.03 8.42
CA GLY A 135 6.52 -13.14 9.15
C GLY A 135 7.37 -12.67 10.33
N VAL A 136 8.11 -11.57 10.19
CA VAL A 136 8.86 -10.96 11.30
C VAL A 136 7.92 -10.48 12.42
N ILE A 137 6.85 -9.76 12.05
CA ILE A 137 5.86 -9.29 13.03
C ILE A 137 5.14 -10.48 13.68
N ALA A 138 4.77 -11.48 12.88
CA ALA A 138 4.12 -12.71 13.34
C ALA A 138 5.00 -13.49 14.33
N SER A 139 6.31 -13.61 14.06
CA SER A 139 7.29 -14.20 14.98
C SER A 139 7.33 -13.50 16.34
N ALA A 140 7.16 -12.18 16.37
CA ALA A 140 7.06 -11.44 17.62
C ALA A 140 5.68 -11.61 18.28
N ALA A 141 4.60 -11.54 17.49
CA ALA A 141 3.23 -11.57 17.95
C ALA A 141 2.81 -12.92 18.54
N ILE A 142 3.21 -14.04 17.92
CA ILE A 142 2.87 -15.41 18.36
C ILE A 142 3.38 -15.73 19.77
N GLN A 143 4.33 -14.96 20.30
CA GLN A 143 4.83 -15.09 21.68
C GLN A 143 3.81 -14.63 22.72
N GLN A 144 2.74 -13.94 22.32
CA GLN A 144 1.72 -13.44 23.22
C GLN A 144 0.80 -14.57 23.74
N PRO A 145 0.30 -14.49 24.99
CA PRO A 145 -0.42 -15.60 25.62
C PRO A 145 -1.66 -16.09 24.86
N GLN A 146 -2.35 -15.19 24.14
CA GLN A 146 -3.55 -15.55 23.37
C GLN A 146 -3.26 -16.45 22.15
N TYR A 147 -2.00 -16.57 21.73
CA TYR A 147 -1.59 -17.45 20.63
C TYR A 147 -0.84 -18.70 21.12
N ALA A 148 -0.98 -19.07 22.39
CA ALA A 148 -0.27 -20.21 22.98
C ALA A 148 -0.52 -21.52 22.21
N GLU A 149 -1.75 -21.79 21.78
CA GLU A 149 -2.10 -22.99 21.00
C GLU A 149 -1.37 -23.03 19.65
N LEU A 150 -1.26 -21.88 18.97
CA LEU A 150 -0.55 -21.77 17.70
C LEU A 150 0.96 -21.91 17.89
N LEU A 151 1.51 -21.35 18.98
CA LEU A 151 2.90 -21.52 19.36
C LEU A 151 3.26 -22.99 19.59
N GLU A 152 2.35 -23.77 20.18
CA GLU A 152 2.56 -25.21 20.44
C GLU A 152 2.61 -26.07 19.17
N GLN A 153 2.03 -25.61 18.06
CA GLN A 153 2.07 -26.29 16.75
C GLN A 153 3.42 -26.16 16.05
N LEU A 154 4.26 -25.20 16.46
CA LEU A 154 5.57 -24.98 15.86
C LEU A 154 6.58 -26.08 16.22
N PRO A 155 7.64 -26.29 15.42
CA PRO A 155 8.75 -27.16 15.80
C PRO A 155 9.36 -26.76 17.15
N ILE A 156 9.68 -27.75 17.99
CA ILE A 156 10.27 -27.54 19.34
C ILE A 156 11.48 -26.58 19.32
N PRO A 157 12.43 -26.66 18.35
CA PRO A 157 13.54 -25.71 18.28
C PRO A 157 13.08 -24.25 18.11
N THR A 158 12.10 -24.02 17.24
CA THR A 158 11.50 -22.70 16.98
C THR A 158 10.78 -22.19 18.23
N GLN A 159 10.01 -23.03 18.91
CA GLN A 159 9.36 -22.68 20.18
C GLN A 159 10.38 -22.24 21.24
N GLN A 160 11.47 -23.00 21.41
CA GLN A 160 12.52 -22.69 22.37
C GLN A 160 13.24 -21.39 22.05
N GLN A 161 13.44 -21.08 20.77
CA GLN A 161 14.03 -19.81 20.35
C GLN A 161 13.08 -18.63 20.60
N LEU A 162 11.79 -18.77 20.28
CA LEU A 162 10.77 -17.74 20.58
C LEU A 162 10.67 -17.48 22.08
N ARG A 163 10.68 -18.51 22.92
CA ARG A 163 10.66 -18.35 24.38
C ARG A 163 11.91 -17.65 24.92
N ARG A 164 13.09 -17.90 24.33
CA ARG A 164 14.34 -17.19 24.69
C ARG A 164 14.29 -15.71 24.30
N LEU A 165 13.72 -15.40 23.13
CA LEU A 165 13.49 -14.02 22.70
C LEU A 165 12.51 -13.31 23.63
N ALA A 166 11.38 -13.95 23.95
CA ALA A 166 10.37 -13.43 24.88
C ALA A 166 10.94 -13.14 26.28
N ALA A 167 11.90 -13.95 26.74
CA ALA A 167 12.60 -13.73 28.01
C ALA A 167 13.57 -12.53 27.98
N SER A 168 14.00 -12.11 26.78
CA SER A 168 14.95 -11.00 26.59
C SER A 168 14.24 -9.66 26.38
N LEU A 169 13.19 -9.64 25.56
CA LEU A 169 12.42 -8.44 25.22
C LEU A 169 10.95 -8.83 25.06
N SER A 170 10.01 -8.02 25.57
CA SER A 170 8.58 -8.30 25.39
C SER A 170 8.18 -8.26 23.91
N SER A 171 7.18 -9.05 23.52
CA SER A 171 6.65 -9.10 22.16
C SER A 171 6.20 -7.72 21.65
N GLU A 172 5.58 -6.91 22.51
CA GLU A 172 5.17 -5.54 22.16
C GLU A 172 6.35 -4.64 21.79
N LEU A 173 7.45 -4.73 22.53
CA LEU A 173 8.68 -3.97 22.25
C LEU A 173 9.39 -4.53 21.02
N GLN A 174 9.36 -5.85 20.80
CA GLN A 174 9.85 -6.47 19.57
C GLN A 174 9.07 -5.91 18.36
N ILE A 175 7.73 -5.96 18.38
CA ILE A 175 6.88 -5.44 17.30
C ILE A 175 7.17 -3.96 17.06
N ALA A 176 7.15 -3.13 18.12
CA ALA A 176 7.40 -1.70 18.00
C ALA A 176 8.77 -1.37 17.34
N ALA A 177 9.80 -2.18 17.61
CA ALA A 177 11.12 -2.04 17.00
C ALA A 177 11.16 -2.47 15.52
N MET A 178 10.24 -3.34 15.07
CA MET A 178 10.15 -3.80 13.67
C MET A 178 9.36 -2.84 12.78
N LEU A 179 8.41 -2.08 13.32
CA LEU A 179 7.55 -1.19 12.52
C LEU A 179 8.34 -0.18 11.66
N PRO A 180 9.42 0.47 12.14
CA PRO A 180 10.22 1.37 11.31
C PRO A 180 10.91 0.67 10.13
N MET A 181 11.29 -0.61 10.29
CA MET A 181 11.90 -1.43 9.24
C MET A 181 10.87 -1.77 8.17
N VAL A 182 9.68 -2.21 8.58
CA VAL A 182 8.56 -2.50 7.66
C VAL A 182 8.20 -1.25 6.86
N ASP A 183 8.05 -0.10 7.53
CA ASP A 183 7.78 1.18 6.86
C ASP A 183 8.90 1.54 5.88
N HIS A 184 10.17 1.36 6.25
CA HIS A 184 11.30 1.60 5.36
C HIS A 184 11.29 0.70 4.11
N LEU A 185 11.08 -0.61 4.27
CA LEU A 185 11.12 -1.59 3.20
C LEU A 185 9.97 -1.48 2.20
N HIS A 186 8.81 -0.97 2.63
CA HIS A 186 7.65 -0.75 1.76
C HIS A 186 7.60 0.66 1.16
N TRP A 187 8.21 1.64 1.83
CA TRP A 187 8.18 3.03 1.39
C TRP A 187 9.33 3.42 0.46
N GLN A 188 10.54 2.90 0.68
CA GLN A 188 11.69 3.31 -0.13
C GLN A 188 11.46 3.00 -1.61
N GLY A 189 11.33 4.06 -2.43
CA GLY A 189 11.24 3.95 -3.88
C GLY A 189 9.93 4.42 -4.51
N LEU A 190 9.01 5.07 -3.79
CA LEU A 190 7.90 5.72 -4.48
C LEU A 190 8.35 7.08 -5.07
N PRO A 191 8.19 7.34 -6.37
CA PRO A 191 8.43 8.66 -6.96
C PRO A 191 7.37 9.65 -6.48
N ALA A 192 7.66 10.95 -6.64
CA ALA A 192 6.68 11.99 -6.42
C ALA A 192 5.62 11.95 -7.54
N LEU A 193 4.34 11.93 -7.17
CA LEU A 193 3.22 11.75 -8.10
C LEU A 193 2.31 12.98 -8.10
N CYS A 194 2.15 13.59 -9.26
CA CYS A 194 1.37 14.81 -9.45
C CYS A 194 -0.14 14.59 -9.27
N SER A 195 -0.68 13.46 -9.72
CA SER A 195 -2.10 13.10 -9.55
C SER A 195 -2.42 12.69 -8.11
N GLN A 196 -1.39 12.41 -7.29
CA GLN A 196 -1.53 11.94 -5.92
C GLN A 196 -0.56 12.69 -4.96
N PRO A 197 -0.71 14.02 -4.82
CA PRO A 197 0.22 14.84 -4.04
C PRO A 197 0.19 14.53 -2.52
N GLU A 198 -0.77 13.72 -2.05
CA GLU A 198 -0.74 13.16 -0.70
C GLU A 198 0.48 12.30 -0.39
N TRP A 199 1.07 11.62 -1.38
CA TRP A 199 2.26 10.77 -1.17
C TRP A 199 3.49 11.58 -0.76
N ASP A 200 3.71 12.72 -1.42
CA ASP A 200 4.84 13.62 -1.15
C ASP A 200 4.83 14.20 0.27
N ARG A 201 3.66 14.18 0.92
CA ARG A 201 3.51 14.71 2.28
C ARG A 201 3.97 13.74 3.35
N ARG A 202 4.17 12.46 3.02
CA ARG A 202 4.70 11.53 3.99
C ARG A 202 6.20 11.78 4.16
N PRO A 203 6.68 11.94 5.40
CA PRO A 203 8.11 12.05 5.65
C PRO A 203 8.83 10.87 5.05
N GLN A 204 9.85 11.12 4.21
CA GLN A 204 10.70 10.04 3.77
C GLN A 204 11.32 9.37 5.01
N PRO A 205 11.25 8.03 5.13
CA PRO A 205 11.85 7.27 6.23
C PRO A 205 13.37 7.43 6.30
N GLY A 206 13.96 8.08 5.28
CA GLY A 206 15.38 8.34 5.10
C GLY A 206 16.17 7.07 4.83
N GLY A 207 17.50 7.16 4.95
CA GLY A 207 18.41 6.03 4.78
C GLY A 207 18.52 5.13 6.00
N ALA A 208 19.44 4.17 5.97
CA ALA A 208 19.65 3.23 7.08
C ALA A 208 19.96 3.92 8.43
N ALA A 209 20.62 5.09 8.40
CA ALA A 209 20.91 5.86 9.61
C ALA A 209 19.63 6.39 10.30
N SER A 210 18.63 6.85 9.54
CA SER A 210 17.36 7.31 10.11
C SER A 210 16.45 6.16 10.53
N LEU A 211 16.63 4.97 9.96
CA LEU A 211 15.96 3.75 10.44
C LEU A 211 16.34 3.48 11.91
N ARG A 212 17.64 3.45 12.23
CA ARG A 212 18.13 3.19 13.59
C ARG A 212 17.60 4.21 14.60
N THR A 213 17.65 5.50 14.25
CA THR A 213 17.10 6.56 15.10
C THR A 213 15.61 6.38 15.36
N ARG A 214 14.84 5.91 14.37
CA ARG A 214 13.40 5.64 14.53
C ARG A 214 13.11 4.40 15.37
N GLN A 215 13.95 3.37 15.32
CA GLN A 215 13.83 2.21 16.20
C GLN A 215 14.09 2.57 17.67
N LEU A 216 15.00 3.51 17.91
CA LEU A 216 15.25 4.06 19.24
C LEU A 216 14.23 5.11 19.68
N SER A 217 13.38 5.58 18.77
CA SER A 217 12.39 6.61 19.10
C SER A 217 11.38 6.05 20.11
N GLY A 218 11.38 6.60 21.32
CA GLY A 218 10.60 6.10 22.46
C GLY A 218 11.46 5.55 23.61
N THR A 219 12.75 5.29 23.39
CA THR A 219 13.68 4.86 24.45
C THR A 219 14.22 6.01 25.30
N ASN A 220 14.03 7.26 24.87
CA ASN A 220 14.60 8.47 25.48
C ASN A 220 16.13 8.44 25.66
N LEU A 221 16.84 7.61 24.90
CA LEU A 221 18.29 7.52 24.94
C LEU A 221 18.93 8.62 24.08
N ASN A 222 20.09 9.11 24.53
CA ASN A 222 20.89 10.05 23.76
C ASN A 222 21.55 9.30 22.60
N PRO A 223 21.36 9.73 21.33
CA PRO A 223 21.99 9.09 20.19
C PRO A 223 23.51 9.00 20.37
N GLY A 224 24.07 7.80 20.18
CA GLY A 224 25.51 7.54 20.33
C GLY A 224 26.01 7.39 21.77
N SER A 225 25.13 7.39 22.78
CA SER A 225 25.50 6.96 24.13
C SER A 225 25.78 5.46 24.19
N LEU A 226 26.49 5.00 25.21
CA LEU A 226 26.78 3.57 25.37
C LEU A 226 25.48 2.75 25.52
N GLU A 227 24.49 3.30 26.21
CA GLU A 227 23.16 2.72 26.36
C GLU A 227 22.42 2.64 25.02
N SER A 228 22.49 3.70 24.19
CA SER A 228 21.94 3.70 22.82
C SER A 228 22.55 2.58 21.99
N LEU A 229 23.89 2.44 22.01
CA LEU A 229 24.60 1.42 21.25
C LEU A 229 24.26 0.00 21.70
N VAL A 230 24.07 -0.21 23.01
CA VAL A 230 23.64 -1.51 23.56
C VAL A 230 22.22 -1.84 23.10
N VAL A 231 21.29 -0.89 23.16
CA VAL A 231 19.90 -1.10 22.71
C VAL A 231 19.82 -1.29 21.19
N GLU A 232 20.60 -0.53 20.42
CA GLU A 232 20.73 -0.74 18.96
C GLU A 232 21.22 -2.15 18.64
N SER A 233 22.27 -2.62 19.33
CA SER A 233 22.80 -3.98 19.16
C SER A 233 21.74 -5.04 19.51
N MET A 234 20.99 -4.84 20.60
CA MET A 234 19.90 -5.71 20.98
C MET A 234 18.80 -5.76 19.91
N PHE A 235 18.36 -4.60 19.39
CA PHE A 235 17.37 -4.56 18.32
C PHE A 235 17.86 -5.20 17.03
N ASN A 236 19.12 -5.02 16.65
CA ASN A 236 19.69 -5.70 15.48
C ASN A 236 19.65 -7.22 15.66
N SER A 237 20.11 -7.72 16.82
CA SER A 237 20.10 -9.16 17.10
C SER A 237 18.69 -9.75 17.14
N VAL A 238 17.73 -9.03 17.72
CA VAL A 238 16.31 -9.44 17.72
C VAL A 238 15.75 -9.44 16.30
N THR A 239 16.03 -8.41 15.50
CA THR A 239 15.58 -8.30 14.11
C THR A 239 16.10 -9.47 13.27
N GLU A 240 17.40 -9.76 13.37
CA GLU A 240 18.04 -10.88 12.66
C GLU A 240 17.42 -12.22 13.05
N GLN A 241 17.24 -12.47 14.35
CA GLN A 241 16.62 -13.72 14.82
C GLN A 241 15.17 -13.84 14.36
N LEU A 242 14.37 -12.77 14.42
CA LEU A 242 12.97 -12.81 13.96
C LEU A 242 12.86 -13.00 12.44
N ASN A 243 13.80 -12.43 11.66
CA ASN A 243 13.89 -12.67 10.22
C ASN A 243 14.17 -14.17 9.94
N GLU A 244 15.17 -14.77 10.58
CA GLU A 244 15.49 -16.19 10.42
C GLU A 244 14.31 -17.11 10.76
N MET A 245 13.51 -16.71 11.76
CA MET A 245 12.35 -17.49 12.20
C MET A 245 11.15 -17.31 11.28
N SER A 246 11.02 -16.17 10.60
CA SER A 246 9.89 -15.86 9.73
C SER A 246 9.70 -16.90 8.61
N GLU A 247 10.80 -17.42 8.06
CA GLU A 247 10.80 -18.45 7.02
C GLU A 247 10.23 -19.78 7.53
N GLN A 248 10.47 -20.10 8.81
CA GLN A 248 10.05 -21.36 9.43
C GLN A 248 8.56 -21.37 9.79
N LEU A 249 7.94 -20.20 9.86
CA LEU A 249 6.55 -20.03 10.25
C LEU A 249 5.56 -20.26 9.09
N HIS A 250 6.01 -20.25 7.84
CA HIS A 250 5.10 -20.22 6.69
C HIS A 250 4.04 -21.35 6.70
N HIS A 251 4.44 -22.56 7.11
CA HIS A 251 3.57 -23.75 7.10
C HIS A 251 2.94 -24.11 8.46
N ALA A 252 3.05 -23.23 9.46
CA ALA A 252 2.58 -23.53 10.81
C ALA A 252 1.05 -23.58 10.96
N ALA A 253 0.33 -22.82 10.14
CA ALA A 253 -1.13 -22.69 10.23
C ALA A 253 -1.76 -22.51 8.83
N PRO A 254 -3.06 -22.85 8.69
CA PRO A 254 -3.78 -22.64 7.44
C PRO A 254 -4.01 -21.15 7.15
N ALA A 255 -4.34 -20.83 5.91
CA ALA A 255 -4.74 -19.47 5.53
C ALA A 255 -5.99 -19.01 6.29
N VAL A 256 -6.10 -17.70 6.52
CA VAL A 256 -7.20 -17.03 7.22
C VAL A 256 -8.02 -16.23 6.22
N THR A 257 -9.32 -16.51 6.16
CA THR A 257 -10.24 -15.80 5.28
C THR A 257 -10.68 -14.49 5.94
N VAL A 258 -10.48 -13.40 5.21
CA VAL A 258 -10.96 -12.07 5.56
C VAL A 258 -11.94 -11.57 4.51
N SER A 259 -12.89 -10.74 4.93
CA SER A 259 -13.93 -10.21 4.06
C SER A 259 -14.14 -8.71 4.28
N ARG A 260 -14.46 -8.00 3.21
CA ARG A 260 -14.78 -6.58 3.23
C ARG A 260 -15.97 -6.29 2.33
N PRO A 261 -16.98 -5.53 2.77
CA PRO A 261 -18.06 -5.08 1.89
C PRO A 261 -17.51 -4.23 0.73
N LEU A 262 -17.97 -4.50 -0.50
CA LEU A 262 -17.56 -3.74 -1.69
C LEU A 262 -17.98 -2.26 -1.60
N GLY A 263 -19.09 -1.98 -0.94
CA GLY A 263 -19.58 -0.62 -0.67
C GLY A 263 -18.88 0.11 0.49
N SER A 264 -17.87 -0.49 1.13
CA SER A 264 -17.17 0.15 2.25
C SER A 264 -16.46 1.43 1.80
N GLY A 265 -16.57 2.47 2.63
CA GLY A 265 -16.08 3.81 2.31
C GLY A 265 -14.56 3.87 2.26
N ARG A 266 -13.99 3.89 1.06
CA ARG A 266 -12.59 4.28 0.84
C ARG A 266 -12.31 5.64 1.45
N HIS A 267 -11.06 5.89 1.79
CA HIS A 267 -10.65 7.20 2.25
C HIS A 267 -10.91 8.25 1.19
N SER A 268 -11.67 9.29 1.56
CA SER A 268 -11.75 10.51 0.76
C SER A 268 -10.35 11.09 0.55
N GLN A 269 -10.13 11.86 -0.53
CA GLN A 269 -8.85 12.53 -0.76
C GLN A 269 -8.40 13.35 0.46
N ARG A 270 -9.33 14.04 1.14
CA ARG A 270 -9.05 14.78 2.37
C ARG A 270 -8.54 13.87 3.50
N THR A 271 -9.16 12.71 3.68
CA THR A 271 -8.76 11.74 4.69
C THR A 271 -7.39 11.16 4.36
N ARG A 272 -7.14 10.76 3.11
CA ARG A 272 -5.83 10.30 2.65
C ARG A 272 -4.74 11.32 2.94
N MET A 273 -4.93 12.59 2.55
CA MET A 273 -3.97 13.67 2.83
C MET A 273 -3.61 13.79 4.31
N MET A 274 -4.55 13.53 5.22
CA MET A 274 -4.28 13.52 6.66
C MET A 274 -3.50 12.26 7.06
N ILE A 275 -3.96 11.08 6.64
CA ILE A 275 -3.32 9.78 6.93
C ILE A 275 -1.85 9.78 6.51
N TYR A 276 -1.55 10.18 5.27
CA TYR A 276 -0.16 10.21 4.77
C TYR A 276 0.73 11.16 5.57
N ARG A 277 0.16 12.21 6.16
CA ARG A 277 0.93 13.20 6.94
C ARG A 277 1.21 12.75 8.37
N ILE A 278 0.26 12.09 9.04
CA ILE A 278 0.33 11.88 10.50
C ILE A 278 0.22 10.43 10.96
N ALA A 279 -0.29 9.53 10.12
CA ALA A 279 -0.60 8.16 10.53
C ALA A 279 0.53 7.19 10.20
N LYS A 280 0.70 6.19 11.07
CA LYS A 280 1.49 4.99 10.78
C LYS A 280 0.65 4.09 9.88
N ILE A 281 1.23 3.64 8.77
CA ILE A 281 0.52 2.83 7.78
C ILE A 281 0.89 1.39 8.00
N ASP A 282 -0.12 0.52 8.08
CA ASP A 282 0.08 -0.91 7.89
C ASP A 282 0.10 -1.19 6.38
N TRP A 283 1.28 -1.49 5.86
CA TRP A 283 1.46 -1.80 4.45
C TRP A 283 0.86 -3.17 4.08
N HIS A 284 0.81 -4.14 4.99
CA HIS A 284 0.16 -5.42 4.71
C HIS A 284 -1.35 -5.23 4.53
N LEU A 285 -1.97 -4.53 5.47
CA LEU A 285 -3.40 -4.19 5.38
C LEU A 285 -3.69 -3.33 4.14
N SER A 286 -2.84 -2.33 3.84
CA SER A 286 -3.00 -1.48 2.66
C SER A 286 -2.90 -2.26 1.35
N PHE A 287 -2.04 -3.29 1.29
CA PHE A 287 -1.95 -4.17 0.13
C PHE A 287 -3.22 -5.01 -0.05
N VAL A 288 -3.71 -5.65 1.01
CA VAL A 288 -4.99 -6.40 0.99
C VAL A 288 -6.11 -5.51 0.47
N ASP A 289 -6.15 -4.28 0.96
CA ASP A 289 -7.19 -3.31 0.62
C ASP A 289 -7.15 -2.80 -0.82
N THR A 290 -6.02 -2.93 -1.53
CA THR A 290 -6.01 -2.60 -2.97
C THR A 290 -6.96 -3.46 -3.79
N GLY A 291 -7.35 -4.64 -3.27
CA GLY A 291 -8.10 -5.64 -4.02
C GLY A 291 -7.27 -6.35 -5.10
N LEU A 292 -5.97 -6.03 -5.21
CA LEU A 292 -5.02 -6.66 -6.12
C LEU A 292 -4.19 -7.75 -5.43
N ALA A 293 -4.55 -8.15 -4.22
CA ALA A 293 -3.96 -9.30 -3.52
C ALA A 293 -4.39 -10.64 -4.14
N THR A 294 -4.39 -10.76 -5.47
CA THR A 294 -4.74 -11.97 -6.21
C THR A 294 -3.81 -13.13 -5.91
N CYS A 295 -2.57 -12.84 -5.49
CA CYS A 295 -1.64 -13.82 -4.93
C CYS A 295 -2.21 -14.58 -3.72
N TRP A 296 -3.23 -14.03 -3.05
CA TRP A 296 -3.89 -14.60 -1.87
C TRP A 296 -5.37 -14.93 -2.13
N ASN A 297 -5.69 -15.37 -3.35
CA ASN A 297 -7.02 -15.84 -3.75
C ASN A 297 -8.17 -14.84 -3.47
N ALA A 298 -7.90 -13.55 -3.72
CA ALA A 298 -8.91 -12.49 -3.63
C ALA A 298 -10.02 -12.67 -4.67
N ARG A 299 -11.27 -12.69 -4.22
CA ARG A 299 -12.46 -12.94 -5.05
C ARG A 299 -13.68 -12.18 -4.54
N ILE A 300 -14.65 -11.95 -5.43
CA ILE A 300 -15.92 -11.33 -5.07
C ILE A 300 -16.93 -12.42 -4.73
N GLU A 301 -17.49 -12.37 -3.52
CA GLU A 301 -18.59 -13.22 -3.06
C GLU A 301 -19.76 -12.35 -2.61
N GLY A 302 -20.84 -12.34 -3.39
CA GLY A 302 -21.97 -11.45 -3.15
C GLY A 302 -21.55 -9.98 -3.23
N ASP A 303 -21.77 -9.22 -2.15
CA ASP A 303 -21.38 -7.80 -2.04
C ASP A 303 -20.08 -7.61 -1.23
N HIS A 304 -19.22 -8.64 -1.18
CA HIS A 304 -17.98 -8.63 -0.43
C HIS A 304 -16.78 -9.01 -1.30
N MET A 305 -15.65 -8.37 -1.04
CA MET A 305 -14.33 -8.87 -1.42
C MET A 305 -13.86 -9.81 -0.33
N VAL A 306 -13.56 -11.05 -0.69
CA VAL A 306 -13.07 -12.12 0.20
C VAL A 306 -11.65 -12.48 -0.21
N THR A 307 -10.73 -12.55 0.75
CA THR A 307 -9.31 -12.84 0.51
C THR A 307 -8.82 -13.88 1.51
N ASP A 308 -8.10 -14.89 1.03
CA ASP A 308 -7.52 -15.96 1.87
C ASP A 308 -6.06 -15.60 2.19
N LEU A 309 -5.86 -14.89 3.29
CA LEU A 309 -4.55 -14.40 3.69
C LEU A 309 -3.69 -15.53 4.26
N PRO A 310 -2.38 -15.56 3.96
CA PRO A 310 -1.45 -16.34 4.76
C PRO A 310 -1.59 -15.96 6.24
N TRP A 311 -1.60 -16.94 7.14
CA TRP A 311 -1.88 -16.71 8.56
C TRP A 311 -0.93 -15.68 9.19
N GLN A 312 0.33 -15.65 8.74
CA GLN A 312 1.34 -14.69 9.21
C GLN A 312 0.94 -13.25 8.87
N VAL A 313 0.35 -13.03 7.70
CA VAL A 313 -0.16 -11.71 7.26
C VAL A 313 -1.36 -11.32 8.11
N ALA A 314 -2.30 -12.25 8.33
CA ALA A 314 -3.44 -11.99 9.21
C ALA A 314 -3.00 -11.66 10.65
N LEU A 315 -2.05 -12.44 11.20
CA LEU A 315 -1.52 -12.19 12.54
C LEU A 315 -0.76 -10.86 12.61
N ALA A 316 0.02 -10.51 11.59
CA ALA A 316 0.71 -9.23 11.53
C ALA A 316 -0.25 -8.04 11.53
N ILE A 317 -1.33 -8.11 10.74
CA ILE A 317 -2.38 -7.08 10.72
C ILE A 317 -3.03 -6.93 12.10
N GLU A 318 -3.32 -8.04 12.79
CA GLU A 318 -3.87 -8.01 14.16
C GLU A 318 -2.89 -7.38 15.14
N ALA A 319 -1.63 -7.78 15.07
CA ALA A 319 -0.58 -7.31 15.96
C ALA A 319 -0.29 -5.82 15.76
N CYS A 320 -0.51 -5.28 14.56
CA CYS A 320 -0.31 -3.87 14.24
C CYS A 320 -1.43 -2.95 14.73
N GLU A 321 -2.64 -3.46 14.92
CA GLU A 321 -3.82 -2.67 15.32
C GLU A 321 -3.63 -1.95 16.67
N PRO A 322 -3.16 -2.59 17.78
CA PRO A 322 -2.89 -1.91 19.04
C PRO A 322 -1.83 -0.82 18.96
N HIS A 323 -0.95 -0.86 17.94
CA HIS A 323 0.07 0.17 17.72
C HIS A 323 -0.46 1.37 16.91
N GLY A 324 -1.77 1.41 16.62
CA GLY A 324 -2.44 2.50 15.93
C GLY A 324 -2.08 2.60 14.44
N LEU A 325 -1.68 1.48 13.84
CA LEU A 325 -1.45 1.43 12.40
C LEU A 325 -2.77 1.30 11.66
N VAL A 326 -2.88 2.01 10.53
CA VAL A 326 -4.10 2.06 9.73
C VAL A 326 -3.82 1.73 8.27
N SER A 327 -4.87 1.34 7.54
CA SER A 327 -4.80 1.23 6.09
C SER A 327 -4.66 2.60 5.44
N ALA A 328 -3.85 2.67 4.39
CA ALA A 328 -3.78 3.83 3.50
C ALA A 328 -5.02 3.98 2.60
N CYS A 329 -5.82 2.91 2.46
CA CYS A 329 -6.86 2.78 1.46
C CYS A 329 -8.29 2.90 2.05
N TYR A 330 -8.54 2.28 3.21
CA TYR A 330 -9.89 2.18 3.82
C TYR A 330 -9.91 2.55 5.31
N GLN A 331 -11.09 2.97 5.77
CA GLN A 331 -11.31 3.37 7.16
C GLN A 331 -11.35 2.17 8.11
N ASP A 332 -12.14 1.17 7.76
CA ASP A 332 -12.35 -0.01 8.59
C ASP A 332 -11.35 -1.11 8.21
N ALA A 333 -10.98 -2.01 9.12
CA ALA A 333 -10.26 -3.23 8.80
C ALA A 333 -11.20 -4.29 8.19
N PRO A 334 -10.69 -5.26 7.39
CA PRO A 334 -11.51 -6.34 6.89
C PRO A 334 -11.97 -7.23 8.06
N GLN A 335 -13.20 -7.70 7.99
CA GLN A 335 -13.79 -8.59 8.98
C GLN A 335 -13.27 -10.01 8.81
N ARG A 336 -12.96 -10.68 9.92
CA ARG A 336 -12.58 -12.09 9.92
C ARG A 336 -13.80 -12.95 10.18
N THR A 337 -13.91 -14.06 9.45
CA THR A 337 -14.73 -15.19 9.89
C THR A 337 -14.09 -15.80 11.14
N ALA A 338 -14.89 -16.10 12.17
CA ALA A 338 -14.41 -16.41 13.53
C ALA A 338 -13.40 -17.58 13.60
N SER A 339 -12.39 -17.44 14.48
CA SER A 339 -11.39 -18.43 14.95
C SER A 339 -10.83 -19.40 13.89
N GLN A 340 -9.90 -18.93 13.06
CA GLN A 340 -9.28 -19.72 11.98
C GLN A 340 -7.76 -19.94 12.11
N PHE A 341 -7.11 -19.41 13.14
CA PHE A 341 -5.66 -19.62 13.31
C PHE A 341 -5.29 -21.05 13.75
N VAL A 342 -6.26 -21.85 14.17
CA VAL A 342 -6.07 -23.24 14.58
C VAL A 342 -6.73 -24.12 13.53
N ALA A 343 -6.02 -25.15 13.08
CA ALA A 343 -6.62 -26.17 12.22
C ALA A 343 -7.85 -26.75 12.92
N GLN A 344 -9.01 -26.66 12.28
CA GLN A 344 -10.14 -27.48 12.70
C GLN A 344 -9.73 -28.93 12.45
N ASP A 345 -9.56 -29.71 13.51
CA ASP A 345 -9.57 -31.16 13.37
C ASP A 345 -10.89 -31.50 12.67
N GLU A 346 -10.82 -31.99 11.43
CA GLU A 346 -11.98 -32.56 10.76
C GLU A 346 -12.53 -33.65 11.69
N GLU A 347 -13.77 -33.43 12.19
CA GLU A 347 -14.53 -34.43 12.92
C GLU A 347 -14.66 -35.69 12.07
N THR A 348 -13.76 -36.63 12.31
CA THR A 348 -13.92 -38.04 11.98
C THR A 348 -14.78 -38.67 13.07
N SER A 349 -16.09 -38.52 12.98
CA SER A 349 -17.17 -39.37 13.56
C SER A 349 -18.51 -38.68 13.28
N ASP A 350 -19.40 -39.15 12.41
CA ASP A 350 -20.20 -40.35 12.64
C ASP A 350 -20.63 -40.99 11.31
N SER A 351 -20.05 -42.15 11.03
CA SER A 351 -20.60 -43.15 10.11
C SER A 351 -20.41 -44.54 10.72
N GLN A 352 -20.92 -44.72 11.94
CA GLN A 352 -21.21 -46.04 12.49
C GLN A 352 -22.54 -45.99 13.25
N LEU A 353 -23.65 -46.11 12.51
CA LEU A 353 -24.88 -46.80 12.93
C LEU A 353 -25.91 -46.75 11.79
N ALA A 354 -25.71 -47.62 10.80
CA ALA A 354 -26.80 -48.10 9.93
C ALA A 354 -26.38 -49.41 9.26
N THR A 355 -26.43 -50.51 10.03
CA THR A 355 -27.11 -51.79 9.71
C THR A 355 -26.81 -52.81 10.80
#